data_AF-A0AAU2YAQ6-F1
#
_entry.id   AF-A0AAU2YAQ6-F1
#
_cell.length_a   1.000
_cell.length_b   1.000
_cell.length_c   1.000
_cell.angle_alpha   90.00
_cell.angle_beta   90.00
_cell.angle_gamma   90.00
#
_symmetry.space_group_name_H-M   'P 1'
#
loop_
_entity.id
_entity.type
_entity.pdbx_description
1 polymer ?
#
loop_
_entity_poly.entity_id
_entity_poly.type
_entity_poly.pdbx_seq_one_letter_code
_entity_poly.pdbx_strand_id
1 'polypeptide(L)'
;MLLAFLEDLELYAGIALTILALAALIMLFPPGGLVLAGGGVLAGAAAAEAAVQAGALGVAGIALMVQSASNGSGGVHNAWPRSKRKERTKPEHRADVRGDEGKSLGGKSKSHTIDKHVDKTTDGMRKRLREDPKLKSDSRYVDVDKAQRFTDETLTQTPNQRKISEWLTKGAKNPLRLEAECDEPTVLHLTRYDFTHGQPTTWVNKVRVILKADPSAKSGYRVLTSFPQP
;
A
#
# COMPACT_ATOMS: atom_id res chain seq x y z
N MET A 1 19.66 39.78 -33.14
CA MET A 1 19.97 38.39 -33.53
C MET A 1 21.13 37.80 -32.73
N LEU A 2 22.19 38.56 -32.42
CA LEU A 2 23.32 38.10 -31.58
C LEU A 2 22.98 37.85 -30.10
N LEU A 3 22.05 38.61 -29.51
CA LEU A 3 21.69 38.47 -28.08
C LEU A 3 20.97 37.16 -27.74
N ALA A 4 20.12 36.65 -28.64
CA ALA A 4 19.44 35.37 -28.45
C ALA A 4 20.40 34.16 -28.45
N PHE A 5 21.51 34.27 -29.19
CA PHE A 5 22.52 33.22 -29.28
C PHE A 5 23.40 33.13 -28.01
N LEU A 6 23.53 34.24 -27.26
CA LEU A 6 24.26 34.30 -26.00
C LEU A 6 23.45 33.69 -24.84
N GLU A 7 22.13 33.92 -24.81
CA GLU A 7 21.24 33.33 -23.80
C GLU A 7 21.15 31.80 -23.94
N ASP A 8 21.14 31.28 -25.17
CA ASP A 8 21.19 29.84 -25.42
C ASP A 8 22.53 29.22 -24.96
N LEU A 9 23.66 29.92 -25.15
CA LEU A 9 24.97 29.42 -24.74
C LEU A 9 25.08 29.27 -23.21
N GLU A 10 24.57 30.24 -22.45
CA GLU A 10 24.57 30.19 -20.98
C GLU A 10 23.66 29.09 -20.44
N LEU A 11 22.49 28.87 -21.08
CA LEU A 11 21.59 27.77 -20.74
C LEU A 11 22.25 26.40 -20.99
N TYR A 12 22.90 26.22 -22.14
CA TYR A 12 23.62 24.98 -22.46
C TYR A 12 24.82 24.74 -21.55
N ALA A 13 25.57 25.78 -21.19
CA ALA A 13 26.68 25.68 -20.25
C ALA A 13 26.21 25.28 -18.84
N GLY A 14 25.10 25.86 -18.36
CA GLY A 14 24.49 25.50 -17.08
C GLY A 14 23.98 24.06 -17.03
N ILE A 15 23.35 23.58 -18.12
CA ILE A 15 22.88 22.19 -18.23
C ILE A 15 24.07 21.22 -18.25
N ALA A 16 25.14 21.54 -18.97
CA ALA A 16 26.33 20.69 -19.03
C ALA A 16 27.00 20.53 -17.64
N LEU A 17 27.08 21.61 -16.87
CA LEU A 17 27.69 21.62 -15.54
C LEU A 17 26.86 20.83 -14.51
N THR A 18 25.53 20.91 -14.59
CA THR A 18 24.63 20.14 -13.72
C THR A 18 24.67 18.64 -14.00
N ILE A 19 24.78 18.24 -15.27
CA ILE A 19 24.95 16.82 -15.66
C ILE A 19 26.30 16.28 -15.16
N LEU A 20 27.38 17.05 -15.26
CA LEU A 20 28.70 16.66 -14.75
C LEU A 20 28.70 16.49 -13.22
N ALA A 21 28.05 17.38 -12.49
CA ALA A 21 27.91 17.27 -11.03
C ALA A 21 27.10 16.03 -10.61
N LEU A 22 26.02 15.71 -11.34
CA LEU A 22 25.21 14.52 -11.08
C LEU A 22 25.99 13.23 -11.36
N ALA A 23 26.79 13.20 -12.42
CA ALA A 23 27.65 12.05 -12.75
C ALA A 23 28.73 11.81 -11.69
N ALA A 24 29.34 12.89 -11.14
CA ALA A 24 30.31 12.79 -10.06
C ALA A 24 29.69 12.24 -8.76
N LEU A 25 28.45 12.60 -8.45
CA LEU A 25 27.72 12.08 -7.28
C LEU A 25 27.46 10.57 -7.39
N ILE A 26 27.12 10.08 -8.59
CA ILE A 26 26.89 8.66 -8.85
C ILE A 26 28.20 7.86 -8.78
N MET A 27 29.34 8.44 -9.16
CA MET A 27 30.65 7.79 -8.99
C MET A 27 31.10 7.73 -7.53
N LEU A 28 30.75 8.74 -6.71
CA LEU A 28 31.08 8.78 -5.29
C LEU A 28 30.17 7.86 -4.45
N PHE A 29 28.93 7.62 -4.93
CA PHE A 29 27.97 6.71 -4.32
C PHE A 29 27.32 5.81 -5.37
N PRO A 30 27.97 4.71 -5.77
CA PRO A 30 27.36 3.75 -6.67
C PRO A 30 26.06 3.21 -6.03
N PRO A 31 24.92 3.23 -6.74
CA PRO A 31 23.66 2.70 -6.23
C PRO A 31 23.74 1.16 -6.22
N GLY A 32 24.33 0.63 -5.15
CA GLY A 32 24.50 -0.79 -4.92
C GLY A 32 25.82 -1.08 -4.24
N GLY A 33 25.82 -1.15 -2.90
CA GLY A 33 26.90 -1.80 -2.15
C GLY A 33 27.46 -1.00 -0.98
N LEU A 34 26.65 -0.80 0.07
CA LEU A 34 27.20 -0.64 1.42
C LEU A 34 27.45 -2.05 1.98
N VAL A 35 28.54 -2.68 1.55
CA VAL A 35 29.03 -3.95 2.10
C VAL A 35 30.10 -3.61 3.13
N LEU A 36 29.66 -3.44 4.38
CA LEU A 36 30.50 -3.53 5.56
C LEU A 36 30.75 -5.02 5.84
N ALA A 37 31.77 -5.60 5.22
CA ALA A 37 32.29 -6.92 5.59
C ALA A 37 33.73 -7.11 5.10
N GLY A 38 34.67 -7.10 6.06
CA GLY A 38 35.81 -8.01 6.11
C GLY A 38 36.77 -8.11 4.91
N GLY A 39 37.95 -7.51 5.07
CA GLY A 39 39.23 -8.14 4.74
C GLY A 39 39.68 -8.11 3.27
N GLY A 40 40.82 -7.45 3.01
CA GLY A 40 41.59 -7.71 1.78
C GLY A 40 42.35 -6.52 1.19
N VAL A 41 43.43 -6.15 1.88
CA VAL A 41 44.57 -5.27 1.52
C VAL A 41 44.92 -5.13 0.03
N LEU A 42 44.97 -3.88 -0.48
CA LEU A 42 46.02 -3.26 -1.34
C LEU A 42 45.76 -1.73 -1.27
N ALA A 43 46.64 -0.79 -0.96
CA ALA A 43 48.07 -0.72 -0.72
C ALA A 43 48.34 0.58 0.08
N GLY A 44 49.33 0.61 0.95
CA GLY A 44 49.79 1.85 1.61
C GLY A 44 50.37 1.59 3.00
N ALA A 45 51.69 1.77 3.13
CA ALA A 45 52.51 1.44 4.29
C ALA A 45 52.23 2.30 5.54
N ALA A 46 51.03 2.19 6.11
CA ALA A 46 50.65 2.84 7.37
C ALA A 46 49.80 1.94 8.28
N ALA A 47 49.87 0.61 8.13
CA ALA A 47 49.00 -0.33 8.83
C ALA A 47 49.75 -1.35 9.72
N ALA A 48 50.97 -1.05 10.16
CA ALA A 48 51.70 -1.93 11.06
C ALA A 48 51.37 -1.70 12.55
N GLU A 49 51.00 -0.49 12.97
CA GLU A 49 50.70 -0.22 14.39
C GLU A 49 49.24 -0.50 14.78
N ALA A 50 48.31 -0.56 13.81
CA ALA A 50 46.90 -0.86 14.08
C ALA A 50 46.62 -2.37 14.28
N ALA A 51 47.51 -3.25 13.81
CA ALA A 51 47.31 -4.70 13.89
C ALA A 51 47.56 -5.27 15.31
N VAL A 52 48.41 -4.61 16.10
CA VAL A 52 48.74 -5.06 17.46
C VAL A 52 47.61 -4.71 18.46
N GLN A 53 46.90 -3.60 18.26
CA GLN A 53 45.75 -3.27 19.11
C GLN A 53 44.47 -4.07 18.79
N ALA A 54 44.35 -4.62 17.58
CA ALA A 54 43.23 -5.50 17.21
C ALA A 54 43.31 -6.89 17.88
N GLY A 55 44.52 -7.37 18.20
CA GLY A 55 44.72 -8.66 18.86
C GLY A 55 44.25 -8.69 20.32
N ALA A 56 44.41 -7.59 21.06
CA ALA A 56 44.01 -7.53 22.47
C ALA A 56 42.49 -7.34 22.68
N LEU A 57 41.82 -6.66 21.75
CA LEU A 57 40.36 -6.44 21.81
C LEU A 57 39.55 -7.64 21.32
N GLY A 58 40.13 -8.49 20.45
CA GLY A 58 39.47 -9.70 19.97
C GLY A 58 39.22 -10.76 21.05
N VAL A 59 40.13 -10.90 22.01
CA VAL A 59 40.01 -11.92 23.09
C VAL A 59 39.08 -11.45 24.20
N ALA A 60 39.06 -10.15 24.51
CA ALA A 60 38.11 -9.57 25.47
C ALA A 60 36.65 -9.68 24.99
N GLY A 61 36.42 -9.52 23.67
CA GLY A 61 35.09 -9.69 23.07
C GLY A 61 34.55 -11.12 23.18
N ILE A 62 35.40 -12.13 22.96
CA ILE A 62 35.01 -13.54 23.07
C ILE A 62 34.77 -13.93 24.54
N ALA A 63 35.60 -13.45 25.47
CA ALA A 63 35.39 -13.67 26.90
C ALA A 63 34.06 -13.06 27.41
N LEU A 64 33.69 -11.87 26.91
CA LEU A 64 32.39 -11.25 27.25
C LEU A 64 31.20 -12.01 26.66
N MET A 65 31.33 -12.56 25.46
CA MET A 65 30.26 -13.36 24.83
C MET A 65 30.07 -14.73 25.51
N VAL A 66 31.14 -15.35 26.02
CA VAL A 66 31.05 -16.60 26.78
C VAL A 66 30.44 -16.39 28.16
N GLN A 67 30.66 -15.23 28.79
CA GLN A 67 29.99 -14.88 30.06
C GLN A 67 28.49 -14.58 29.88
N SER A 68 28.05 -14.17 28.68
CA SER A 68 26.64 -13.93 28.34
C SER A 68 25.88 -15.20 27.94
N ALA A 69 26.58 -16.24 27.47
CA ALA A 69 25.97 -17.50 27.05
C ALA A 69 25.67 -18.47 28.21
N SER A 70 26.26 -18.28 29.39
CA SER A 70 26.15 -19.22 30.51
C SER A 70 25.04 -18.91 31.50
N ASN A 71 24.27 -17.82 31.32
CA ASN A 71 23.24 -17.44 32.28
C ASN A 71 21.91 -17.06 31.62
N GLY A 72 21.17 -18.09 31.19
CA GLY A 72 19.71 -18.15 31.25
C GLY A 72 18.87 -17.11 30.49
N SER A 73 18.02 -17.63 29.61
CA SER A 73 16.79 -17.01 29.11
C SER A 73 16.95 -15.97 27.98
N GLY A 74 16.62 -16.42 26.77
CA GLY A 74 16.51 -15.60 25.57
C GLY A 74 15.55 -14.42 25.75
N GLY A 75 16.07 -13.22 25.51
CA GLY A 75 15.30 -11.99 25.48
C GLY A 75 15.83 -11.09 24.38
N VAL A 76 15.06 -10.97 23.29
CA VAL A 76 15.26 -9.97 22.24
C VAL A 76 15.41 -8.57 22.85
N HIS A 77 16.61 -8.01 22.78
CA HIS A 77 16.87 -6.64 23.19
C HIS A 77 16.18 -5.69 22.21
N ASN A 78 15.37 -4.76 22.78
CA ASN A 78 14.52 -3.76 22.13
C ASN A 78 13.05 -4.16 21.89
N ALA A 79 12.41 -4.80 22.87
CA ALA A 79 10.95 -4.82 22.97
C ALA A 79 10.48 -3.80 24.02
N TRP A 80 10.08 -2.60 23.58
CA TRP A 80 9.25 -1.72 24.40
C TRP A 80 8.13 -2.55 25.06
N PRO A 81 7.81 -2.35 26.35
CA PRO A 81 6.75 -3.10 27.03
C PRO A 81 5.48 -3.07 26.17
N ARG A 82 4.89 -4.24 25.88
CA ARG A 82 3.67 -4.34 25.04
C ARG A 82 2.58 -3.36 25.50
N SER A 83 2.49 -3.10 26.80
CA SER A 83 1.55 -2.15 27.42
C SER A 83 1.81 -0.68 27.12
N LYS A 84 3.02 -0.32 26.67
CA LYS A 84 3.45 1.05 26.35
C LYS A 84 3.53 1.30 24.85
N ARG A 85 3.33 0.28 23.99
CA ARG A 85 3.05 0.53 22.58
C ARG A 85 1.74 1.28 22.53
N LYS A 86 1.78 2.50 21.98
CA LYS A 86 0.58 3.15 21.45
C LYS A 86 -0.01 2.12 20.48
N GLU A 87 -1.09 1.45 20.89
CA GLU A 87 -1.77 0.51 20.03
C GLU A 87 -2.05 1.23 18.71
N ARG A 88 -1.89 0.53 17.57
CA ARG A 88 -2.40 1.02 16.29
C ARG A 88 -3.85 1.39 16.58
N THR A 89 -4.16 2.69 16.55
CA THR A 89 -5.50 3.21 16.84
C THR A 89 -6.47 2.37 16.03
N LYS A 90 -7.24 1.51 16.71
CA LYS A 90 -8.27 0.72 16.03
C LYS A 90 -9.17 1.75 15.37
N PRO A 91 -9.32 1.74 14.04
CA PRO A 91 -10.17 2.71 13.39
C PRO A 91 -11.55 2.62 14.03
N GLU A 92 -12.05 3.76 14.52
CA GLU A 92 -13.35 3.89 15.18
C GLU A 92 -14.48 3.35 14.29
N HIS A 93 -14.23 3.33 12.98
CA HIS A 93 -15.08 2.73 11.97
C HIS A 93 -14.27 1.81 11.06
N ARG A 94 -14.38 0.50 11.30
CA ARG A 94 -13.89 -0.54 10.39
C ARG A 94 -15.08 -1.11 9.63
N ALA A 95 -14.94 -1.36 8.33
CA ALA A 95 -15.92 -2.18 7.63
C ALA A 95 -15.82 -3.62 8.14
N ASP A 96 -16.93 -4.32 8.21
CA ASP A 96 -16.92 -5.78 8.36
C ASP A 96 -17.58 -6.35 7.11
N VAL A 97 -16.82 -6.43 6.01
CA VAL A 97 -17.36 -6.83 4.70
C VAL A 97 -17.96 -8.24 4.81
N ARG A 98 -17.25 -9.15 5.49
CA ARG A 98 -17.72 -10.52 5.70
C ARG A 98 -18.93 -10.58 6.64
N GLY A 99 -18.93 -9.78 7.70
CA GLY A 99 -20.06 -9.73 8.62
C GLY A 99 -21.26 -8.98 8.08
N ASP A 100 -21.10 -8.04 7.16
CA ASP A 100 -22.20 -7.29 6.54
C ASP A 100 -22.85 -8.05 5.39
N GLU A 101 -22.14 -8.99 4.75
CA GLU A 101 -22.64 -9.80 3.64
C GLU A 101 -24.01 -10.43 3.93
N GLY A 102 -24.95 -10.30 2.99
CA GLY A 102 -26.30 -10.85 3.11
C GLY A 102 -27.22 -10.13 4.10
N LYS A 103 -26.71 -9.20 4.94
CA LYS A 103 -27.55 -8.46 5.89
C LYS A 103 -28.48 -7.50 5.16
N SER A 104 -29.72 -7.44 5.64
CA SER A 104 -30.73 -6.51 5.16
C SER A 104 -30.42 -5.10 5.64
N LEU A 105 -30.31 -4.17 4.71
CA LEU A 105 -30.07 -2.75 4.96
C LEU A 105 -31.39 -2.00 4.78
N GLY A 106 -32.31 -2.13 5.72
CA GLY A 106 -33.63 -1.48 5.65
C GLY A 106 -34.59 -2.10 4.63
N GLY A 107 -34.68 -3.43 4.61
CA GLY A 107 -35.81 -4.18 4.03
C GLY A 107 -35.78 -4.41 2.51
N LYS A 108 -35.13 -3.55 1.73
CA LYS A 108 -35.12 -3.64 0.24
C LYS A 108 -33.77 -3.99 -0.39
N SER A 109 -32.67 -3.94 0.36
CA SER A 109 -31.33 -4.18 -0.19
C SER A 109 -30.52 -5.03 0.76
N LYS A 110 -29.77 -5.99 0.23
CA LYS A 110 -28.82 -6.82 1.00
C LYS A 110 -27.40 -6.44 0.63
N SER A 111 -26.48 -6.50 1.59
CA SER A 111 -25.06 -6.38 1.27
C SER A 111 -24.63 -7.56 0.40
N HIS A 112 -23.84 -7.28 -0.64
CA HIS A 112 -23.48 -8.27 -1.67
C HIS A 112 -22.06 -8.07 -2.21
N THR A 113 -21.14 -7.63 -1.35
CA THR A 113 -19.75 -7.36 -1.76
C THR A 113 -19.05 -8.67 -2.13
N ILE A 114 -19.19 -9.69 -1.30
CA ILE A 114 -18.51 -10.97 -1.50
C ILE A 114 -19.17 -11.74 -2.66
N ASP A 115 -20.50 -11.88 -2.64
CA ASP A 115 -21.26 -12.62 -3.68
C ASP A 115 -21.02 -12.04 -5.09
N LYS A 116 -21.04 -10.71 -5.24
CA LYS A 116 -20.98 -10.08 -6.57
C LYS A 116 -19.58 -9.69 -7.01
N HIS A 117 -18.66 -9.45 -6.09
CA HIS A 117 -17.38 -8.83 -6.41
C HIS A 117 -16.16 -9.58 -5.88
N VAL A 118 -16.31 -10.68 -5.14
CA VAL A 118 -15.16 -11.50 -4.71
C VAL A 118 -15.22 -12.90 -5.29
N ASP A 119 -16.33 -13.62 -5.07
CA ASP A 119 -16.46 -15.05 -5.41
C ASP A 119 -16.68 -15.29 -6.92
N LYS A 120 -16.87 -14.22 -7.68
CA LYS A 120 -17.05 -14.28 -9.13
C LYS A 120 -15.75 -14.65 -9.83
N THR A 121 -15.73 -15.64 -10.71
CA THR A 121 -14.55 -15.98 -11.52
C THR A 121 -14.38 -15.03 -12.73
N THR A 122 -13.19 -15.02 -13.35
CA THR A 122 -12.95 -14.28 -14.61
C THR A 122 -13.89 -14.74 -15.73
N ASP A 123 -14.18 -16.04 -15.79
CA ASP A 123 -15.17 -16.59 -16.73
C ASP A 123 -16.59 -16.14 -16.37
N GLY A 124 -16.90 -15.98 -15.08
CA GLY A 124 -18.13 -15.37 -14.60
C GLY A 124 -18.31 -13.93 -15.09
N MET A 125 -17.24 -13.12 -15.11
CA MET A 125 -17.28 -11.76 -15.66
C MET A 125 -17.61 -11.77 -17.16
N ARG A 126 -16.93 -12.64 -17.93
CA ARG A 126 -17.18 -12.81 -19.36
C ARG A 126 -18.60 -13.31 -19.65
N LYS A 127 -19.09 -14.26 -18.85
CA LYS A 127 -20.46 -14.77 -18.93
C LYS A 127 -21.46 -13.65 -18.69
N ARG A 128 -21.27 -12.83 -17.64
CA ARG A 128 -22.15 -11.70 -17.34
C ARG A 128 -22.17 -10.67 -18.46
N LEU A 129 -21.02 -10.32 -19.03
CA LEU A 129 -20.94 -9.41 -20.18
C LEU A 129 -21.62 -10.00 -21.43
N ARG A 130 -21.64 -11.32 -21.59
CA ARG A 130 -22.38 -12.01 -22.65
C ARG A 130 -23.89 -11.98 -22.42
N GLU A 131 -24.33 -12.23 -21.20
CA GLU A 131 -25.74 -12.37 -20.82
C GLU A 131 -26.46 -11.03 -20.66
N ASP A 132 -25.76 -9.97 -20.26
CA ASP A 132 -26.33 -8.62 -20.11
C ASP A 132 -25.70 -7.64 -21.12
N PRO A 133 -26.34 -7.44 -22.30
CA PRO A 133 -25.87 -6.51 -23.33
C PRO A 133 -25.71 -5.06 -22.87
N LYS A 134 -26.41 -4.65 -21.80
CA LYS A 134 -26.38 -3.27 -21.29
C LYS A 134 -25.21 -3.04 -20.33
N LEU A 135 -24.58 -4.11 -19.83
CA LEU A 135 -23.42 -4.01 -18.96
C LEU A 135 -22.20 -3.53 -19.75
N LYS A 136 -21.64 -2.38 -19.35
CA LYS A 136 -20.46 -1.77 -20.01
C LYS A 136 -19.13 -2.37 -19.51
N SER A 137 -19.09 -2.82 -18.27
CA SER A 137 -17.90 -3.41 -17.66
C SER A 137 -18.27 -4.24 -16.44
N ASP A 138 -17.37 -5.14 -16.05
CA ASP A 138 -17.47 -5.89 -14.82
C ASP A 138 -16.12 -5.85 -14.08
N SER A 139 -16.16 -5.98 -12.75
CA SER A 139 -14.97 -5.96 -11.90
C SER A 139 -15.10 -6.90 -10.72
N ARG A 140 -13.94 -7.39 -10.23
CA ARG A 140 -13.85 -8.28 -9.07
C ARG A 140 -12.55 -8.10 -8.29
N TYR A 141 -12.64 -8.18 -6.98
CA TYR A 141 -11.47 -8.41 -6.13
C TYR A 141 -10.87 -9.79 -6.39
N VAL A 142 -9.59 -9.89 -6.10
CA VAL A 142 -8.84 -11.16 -6.15
C VAL A 142 -9.31 -12.09 -5.02
N ASP A 143 -9.49 -11.55 -3.82
CA ASP A 143 -9.89 -12.31 -2.64
C ASP A 143 -10.66 -11.43 -1.62
N VAL A 144 -11.20 -12.09 -0.57
CA VAL A 144 -11.99 -11.44 0.49
C VAL A 144 -11.13 -10.50 1.33
N ASP A 145 -9.86 -10.83 1.56
CA ASP A 145 -8.95 -10.05 2.41
C ASP A 145 -8.59 -8.71 1.76
N LYS A 146 -8.37 -8.71 0.44
CA LYS A 146 -8.20 -7.51 -0.38
C LYS A 146 -9.48 -6.69 -0.41
N ALA A 147 -10.65 -7.31 -0.58
CA ALA A 147 -11.93 -6.60 -0.52
C ALA A 147 -12.13 -5.88 0.83
N GLN A 148 -11.81 -6.57 1.93
CA GLN A 148 -11.85 -6.02 3.29
C GLN A 148 -10.83 -4.88 3.45
N ARG A 149 -9.57 -5.10 3.04
CA ARG A 149 -8.50 -4.11 3.15
C ARG A 149 -8.83 -2.82 2.40
N PHE A 150 -9.25 -2.91 1.14
CA PHE A 150 -9.54 -1.69 0.37
C PHE A 150 -10.80 -0.98 0.82
N THR A 151 -11.78 -1.73 1.32
CA THR A 151 -12.96 -1.11 1.93
C THR A 151 -12.55 -0.35 3.20
N ASP A 152 -11.73 -0.95 4.06
CA ASP A 152 -11.18 -0.27 5.24
C ASP A 152 -10.36 0.96 4.85
N GLU A 153 -9.47 0.82 3.88
CA GLU A 153 -8.63 1.92 3.36
C GLU A 153 -9.48 3.08 2.86
N THR A 154 -10.48 2.80 2.02
CA THR A 154 -11.44 3.79 1.50
C THR A 154 -12.15 4.53 2.62
N LEU A 155 -12.58 3.81 3.65
CA LEU A 155 -13.26 4.43 4.79
C LEU A 155 -12.29 5.27 5.61
N THR A 156 -11.07 4.80 5.87
CA THR A 156 -10.10 5.50 6.73
C THR A 156 -9.53 6.78 6.12
N GLN A 157 -9.69 7.01 4.81
CA GLN A 157 -9.26 8.26 4.18
C GLN A 157 -9.94 9.49 4.80
N THR A 158 -9.15 10.46 5.24
CA THR A 158 -9.62 11.75 5.82
C THR A 158 -10.76 12.41 5.03
N PRO A 159 -10.70 12.57 3.69
CA PRO A 159 -11.81 13.15 2.94
C PRO A 159 -13.10 12.34 3.02
N ASN A 160 -13.00 11.00 3.10
CA ASN A 160 -14.16 10.12 3.17
C ASN A 160 -14.76 10.07 4.59
N GLN A 161 -13.93 10.09 5.63
CA GLN A 161 -14.38 10.25 7.02
C GLN A 161 -15.24 11.51 7.21
N ARG A 162 -14.81 12.64 6.63
CA ARG A 162 -15.61 13.89 6.66
C ARG A 162 -16.94 13.75 5.92
N LYS A 163 -16.96 13.11 4.74
CA LYS A 163 -18.20 12.85 4.00
C LYS A 163 -19.17 11.98 4.80
N ILE A 164 -18.65 10.97 5.49
CA ILE A 164 -19.46 10.06 6.33
C ILE A 164 -20.08 10.82 7.50
N SER A 165 -19.30 11.60 8.25
CA SER A 165 -19.83 12.35 9.39
C SER A 165 -20.87 13.39 8.98
N GLU A 166 -20.63 14.12 7.89
CA GLU A 166 -21.62 15.05 7.32
C GLU A 166 -22.90 14.34 6.85
N TRP A 167 -22.76 13.17 6.24
CA TRP A 167 -23.90 12.41 5.76
C TRP A 167 -24.76 11.84 6.90
N LEU A 168 -24.13 11.36 7.96
CA LEU A 168 -24.80 10.89 9.17
C LEU A 168 -25.51 12.04 9.90
N THR A 169 -24.87 13.19 10.08
CA THR A 169 -25.46 14.37 10.73
C THR A 169 -26.64 14.97 9.97
N LYS A 170 -26.64 14.88 8.63
CA LYS A 170 -27.76 15.32 7.76
C LYS A 170 -28.94 14.33 7.73
N GLY A 171 -28.90 13.23 8.50
CA GLY A 171 -29.97 12.24 8.59
C GLY A 171 -30.00 11.19 7.48
N ALA A 172 -28.86 10.98 6.80
CA ALA A 172 -28.52 9.80 5.99
C ALA A 172 -29.66 9.13 5.17
N LYS A 173 -30.42 9.93 4.41
CA LYS A 173 -31.61 9.46 3.67
C LYS A 173 -31.28 8.59 2.45
N ASN A 174 -30.16 8.88 1.78
CA ASN A 174 -29.73 8.21 0.55
C ASN A 174 -28.41 7.46 0.77
N PRO A 175 -28.10 6.39 0.00
CA PRO A 175 -26.81 5.73 0.07
C PRO A 175 -25.65 6.69 -0.20
N LEU A 176 -24.58 6.61 0.59
CA LEU A 176 -23.38 7.41 0.40
C LEU A 176 -22.41 6.65 -0.51
N ARG A 177 -21.91 7.33 -1.54
CA ARG A 177 -20.88 6.81 -2.44
C ARG A 177 -19.53 7.40 -2.03
N LEU A 178 -18.59 6.52 -1.76
CA LEU A 178 -17.21 6.86 -1.44
C LEU A 178 -16.31 6.24 -2.49
N GLU A 179 -15.28 6.99 -2.85
CA GLU A 179 -14.29 6.58 -3.82
C GLU A 179 -12.93 6.80 -3.19
N ALA A 180 -12.02 5.89 -3.49
CA ALA A 180 -10.63 5.96 -3.07
C ALA A 180 -9.77 5.37 -4.18
N GLU A 181 -8.60 5.96 -4.35
CA GLU A 181 -7.50 5.34 -5.06
C GLU A 181 -6.61 4.65 -4.03
N CYS A 182 -6.22 3.41 -4.34
CA CYS A 182 -5.35 2.59 -3.52
C CYS A 182 -3.97 2.52 -4.19
N ASP A 183 -2.93 2.37 -3.39
CA ASP A 183 -1.55 2.38 -3.90
C ASP A 183 -1.16 1.09 -4.64
N GLU A 184 -2.00 0.04 -4.55
CA GLU A 184 -1.70 -1.29 -5.09
C GLU A 184 -2.68 -1.68 -6.22
N PRO A 185 -2.18 -2.12 -7.40
CA PRO A 185 -3.02 -2.66 -8.47
C PRO A 185 -3.55 -4.01 -8.02
N THR A 186 -4.82 -4.07 -7.66
CA THR A 186 -5.30 -5.23 -6.90
C THR A 186 -6.60 -5.81 -7.40
N VAL A 187 -7.14 -5.25 -8.47
CA VAL A 187 -8.46 -5.62 -8.94
C VAL A 187 -8.43 -5.88 -10.42
N LEU A 188 -9.08 -6.98 -10.82
CA LEU A 188 -9.38 -7.28 -12.20
C LEU A 188 -10.61 -6.49 -12.69
N HIS A 189 -10.41 -5.80 -13.80
CA HIS A 189 -11.44 -5.09 -14.54
C HIS A 189 -11.55 -5.66 -15.95
N LEU A 190 -12.78 -5.78 -16.46
CA LEU A 190 -13.03 -6.17 -17.85
C LEU A 190 -14.07 -5.25 -18.45
N THR A 191 -13.68 -4.52 -19.50
CA THR A 191 -14.65 -3.73 -20.27
C THR A 191 -15.35 -4.58 -21.32
N ARG A 192 -16.51 -4.13 -21.80
CA ARG A 192 -17.18 -4.75 -22.94
C ARG A 192 -16.29 -4.73 -24.18
N TYR A 193 -15.53 -3.66 -24.39
CA TYR A 193 -14.58 -3.56 -25.49
C TYR A 193 -13.51 -4.66 -25.41
N ASP A 194 -12.91 -4.86 -24.23
CA ASP A 194 -11.91 -5.91 -24.04
C ASP A 194 -12.50 -7.30 -24.27
N PHE A 195 -13.71 -7.53 -23.76
CA PHE A 195 -14.44 -8.78 -23.96
C PHE A 195 -14.70 -9.07 -25.44
N THR A 196 -15.16 -8.09 -26.22
CA THR A 196 -15.47 -8.29 -27.65
C THR A 196 -14.23 -8.48 -28.51
N HIS A 197 -13.08 -7.94 -28.09
CA HIS A 197 -11.81 -8.04 -28.82
C HIS A 197 -10.86 -9.11 -28.25
N GLY A 198 -11.36 -9.97 -27.35
CA GLY A 198 -10.58 -11.07 -26.77
C GLY A 198 -9.40 -10.62 -25.89
N GLN A 199 -9.42 -9.39 -25.39
CA GLN A 199 -8.36 -8.83 -24.57
C GLN A 199 -8.42 -9.39 -23.12
N PRO A 200 -7.26 -9.46 -22.43
CA PRO A 200 -7.22 -9.89 -21.03
C PRO A 200 -7.85 -8.83 -20.10
N THR A 201 -8.13 -9.24 -18.86
CA THR A 201 -8.53 -8.32 -17.79
C THR A 201 -7.40 -7.35 -17.44
N THR A 202 -7.75 -6.10 -17.16
CA THR A 202 -6.80 -5.06 -16.76
C THR A 202 -6.79 -4.90 -15.23
N TRP A 203 -5.64 -4.48 -14.71
CA TRP A 203 -5.50 -4.16 -13.29
C TRP A 203 -5.94 -2.72 -13.04
N VAL A 204 -6.79 -2.52 -12.02
CA VAL A 204 -7.22 -1.19 -11.56
C VAL A 204 -6.95 -1.04 -10.06
N ASN A 205 -6.79 0.22 -9.65
CA ASN A 205 -6.41 0.61 -8.30
C ASN A 205 -7.46 1.51 -7.61
N LYS A 206 -8.56 1.88 -8.27
CA LYS A 206 -9.65 2.63 -7.64
C LYS A 206 -10.76 1.74 -7.14
N VAL A 207 -11.32 2.10 -6.00
CA VAL A 207 -12.39 1.37 -5.32
C VAL A 207 -13.55 2.31 -5.02
N ARG A 208 -14.76 1.82 -5.30
CA ARG A 208 -16.00 2.48 -4.92
C ARG A 208 -16.68 1.68 -3.82
N VAL A 209 -16.94 2.34 -2.70
CA VAL A 209 -17.71 1.80 -1.57
C VAL A 209 -19.04 2.52 -1.50
N ILE A 210 -20.13 1.76 -1.36
CA ILE A 210 -21.46 2.30 -1.14
C ILE A 210 -21.91 1.96 0.27
N LEU A 211 -22.22 2.99 1.06
CA LEU A 211 -22.72 2.86 2.42
C LEU A 211 -24.21 3.10 2.48
N LYS A 212 -24.88 2.43 3.42
CA LYS A 212 -26.28 2.68 3.76
C LYS A 212 -26.43 2.88 5.25
N ALA A 213 -27.27 3.85 5.61
CA ALA A 213 -27.54 4.18 6.99
C ALA A 213 -28.22 3.00 7.67
N ASP A 214 -27.72 2.64 8.84
CA ASP A 214 -28.29 1.60 9.67
C ASP A 214 -28.13 1.99 11.14
N PRO A 215 -29.20 2.48 11.79
CA PRO A 215 -29.17 2.83 13.19
C PRO A 215 -28.85 1.65 14.13
N SER A 216 -29.03 0.40 13.65
CA SER A 216 -28.70 -0.80 14.44
C SER A 216 -27.20 -1.14 14.44
N ALA A 217 -26.41 -0.55 13.54
CA ALA A 217 -24.97 -0.74 13.47
C ALA A 217 -24.25 0.22 14.43
N LYS A 218 -23.18 -0.25 15.09
CA LYS A 218 -22.36 0.58 15.99
C LYS A 218 -21.79 1.84 15.32
N SER A 219 -21.50 1.75 14.03
CA SER A 219 -21.01 2.84 13.18
C SER A 219 -22.12 3.76 12.66
N GLY A 220 -23.41 3.43 12.86
CA GLY A 220 -24.55 4.12 12.25
C GLY A 220 -24.76 3.83 10.76
N TYR A 221 -23.93 2.97 10.17
CA TYR A 221 -24.00 2.55 8.78
C TYR A 221 -23.42 1.16 8.57
N ARG A 222 -23.74 0.56 7.41
CA ARG A 222 -23.14 -0.67 6.92
C ARG A 222 -22.72 -0.54 5.46
N VAL A 223 -21.83 -1.42 5.03
CA VAL A 223 -21.41 -1.51 3.63
C VAL A 223 -22.50 -2.22 2.83
N LEU A 224 -23.07 -1.53 1.84
CA LEU A 224 -24.03 -2.13 0.90
C LEU A 224 -23.32 -2.92 -0.20
N THR A 225 -22.30 -2.31 -0.79
CA THR A 225 -21.46 -2.99 -1.77
C THR A 225 -20.14 -2.25 -1.89
N SER A 226 -19.07 -3.00 -2.15
CA SER A 226 -17.76 -2.47 -2.48
C SER A 226 -17.36 -3.13 -3.79
N PHE A 227 -16.93 -2.33 -4.76
CA PHE A 227 -16.44 -2.86 -6.03
C PHE A 227 -15.46 -1.93 -6.69
N PRO A 228 -14.54 -2.45 -7.51
CA PRO A 228 -13.49 -1.59 -8.03
C PRO A 228 -13.79 -1.07 -9.42
N GLN A 229 -13.14 0.02 -9.75
CA GLN A 229 -13.40 0.81 -10.94
C GLN A 229 -12.10 1.38 -11.51
N PRO A 230 -12.08 1.69 -12.82
CA PRO A 230 -10.98 2.44 -13.43
C PRO A 230 -10.95 3.91 -13.01
#